data_AF-A0A8J7CSG4-F1
#
_entry.id   AF-A0A8J7CSG4-F1
#
_cell.length_a   1.000
_cell.length_b   1.000
_cell.length_c   1.000
_cell.angle_alpha   90.00
_cell.angle_beta   90.00
_cell.angle_gamma   90.00
#
_symmetry.space_group_name_H-M   'P 1'
#
loop_
_entity.id
_entity.type
_entity.pdbx_description
1 polymer ?
#
loop_
_entity_poly.entity_id
_entity_poly.type
_entity_poly.pdbx_seq_one_letter_code
_entity_poly.pdbx_strand_id
1 'polypeptide(L)'
;VPEVYLAREIGACYANVSFVVNYGEGLKVWSHDVMREIFFDDANLIGNILIHTIEHTPADECSCQCRALRKETLLKEIYAAE
;
A
#
# COMPACT_ATOMS: atom_id res chain seq x y z
N VAL A 1 -7.46 6.13 -3.76
CA VAL A 1 -7.78 6.04 -5.21
C VAL A 1 -6.98 7.10 -5.96
N PRO A 2 -6.48 6.87 -7.18
CA PRO A 2 -6.65 5.68 -8.03
C PRO A 2 -5.71 4.50 -7.69
N GLU A 3 -4.80 4.66 -6.75
CA GLU A 3 -3.72 3.69 -6.44
C GLU A 3 -4.16 2.22 -6.33
N VAL A 4 -5.09 1.90 -5.41
CA VAL A 4 -5.59 0.51 -5.24
C VAL A 4 -6.22 -0.08 -6.50
N TYR A 5 -6.86 0.77 -7.32
CA TYR A 5 -7.45 0.32 -8.58
C TYR A 5 -6.34 -0.03 -9.59
N LEU A 6 -5.33 0.83 -9.71
CA LEU A 6 -4.20 0.61 -10.62
C LEU A 6 -3.36 -0.61 -10.19
N ALA A 7 -3.18 -0.83 -8.89
CA ALA A 7 -2.50 -2.01 -8.37
C ALA A 7 -3.23 -3.31 -8.77
N ARG A 8 -4.57 -3.32 -8.70
CA ARG A 8 -5.37 -4.46 -9.17
C ARG A 8 -5.20 -4.69 -10.67
N GLU A 9 -5.19 -3.64 -11.48
CA GLU A 9 -5.10 -3.73 -12.95
C GLU A 9 -3.82 -4.42 -13.43
N ILE A 10 -2.72 -4.25 -12.70
CA ILE A 10 -1.44 -4.93 -12.96
C ILE A 10 -1.33 -6.31 -12.27
N GLY A 11 -2.35 -6.73 -11.54
CA GLY A 11 -2.39 -8.02 -10.83
C GLY A 11 -1.59 -8.04 -9.53
N ALA A 12 -1.26 -6.90 -8.93
CA ALA A 12 -0.52 -6.83 -7.68
C ALA A 12 -1.42 -7.16 -6.47
N CYS A 13 -0.87 -7.88 -5.50
CA CYS A 13 -1.46 -8.01 -4.16
C CYS A 13 -1.22 -6.71 -3.39
N TYR A 14 -2.26 -5.92 -3.19
CA TYR A 14 -2.16 -4.58 -2.63
C TYR A 14 -2.77 -4.50 -1.23
N ALA A 15 -2.03 -3.92 -0.30
CA ALA A 15 -2.48 -3.56 1.03
C ALA A 15 -2.03 -2.13 1.35
N ASN A 16 -2.78 -1.46 2.23
CA ASN A 16 -2.46 -0.10 2.68
C ASN A 16 -2.35 -0.10 4.20
N VAL A 17 -1.25 0.46 4.72
CA VAL A 17 -1.07 0.75 6.14
C VAL A 17 -1.34 2.23 6.34
N SER A 18 -2.44 2.56 7.01
CA SER A 18 -2.82 3.94 7.30
C SER A 18 -2.47 4.31 8.72
N PHE A 19 -1.93 5.52 8.88
CA PHE A 19 -1.52 6.06 10.17
C PHE A 19 -2.40 7.27 10.52
N VAL A 20 -2.96 7.26 11.73
CA VAL A 20 -3.92 8.28 12.18
C VAL A 20 -3.15 9.48 12.73
N VAL A 21 -3.14 10.57 11.97
CA VAL A 21 -2.41 11.81 12.33
C VAL A 21 -3.32 12.96 12.78
N ASN A 22 -4.63 12.79 12.67
CA ASN A 22 -5.62 13.76 13.15
C ASN A 22 -6.98 13.09 13.40
N TYR A 23 -7.93 13.87 13.93
CA TYR A 23 -9.28 13.41 14.25
C TYR A 23 -10.27 13.52 13.07
N GLY A 24 -9.81 13.87 11.87
CA GLY A 24 -10.68 14.20 10.74
C GLY A 24 -11.10 15.67 10.72
N GLU A 25 -11.32 16.19 9.50
CA GLU A 25 -11.68 17.58 9.28
C GLU A 25 -13.08 17.89 9.84
N GLY A 26 -13.18 18.94 10.66
CA GLY A 26 -14.44 19.37 11.28
C GLY A 26 -14.77 18.74 12.64
N LEU A 27 -14.04 17.71 13.10
CA LEU A 27 -14.21 17.15 14.46
C LEU A 27 -13.39 17.91 15.51
N LYS A 28 -12.17 18.32 15.15
CA LYS A 28 -11.33 19.24 15.92
C LYS A 28 -10.56 20.13 14.96
N VAL A 29 -10.21 21.34 15.41
CA VAL A 29 -9.24 22.17 14.70
C VAL A 29 -7.93 21.40 14.66
N TRP A 30 -7.38 21.21 13.46
CA TRP A 30 -6.11 20.52 13.26
C TRP A 30 -5.03 21.52 12.84
N SER A 31 -3.78 21.17 13.14
CA SER A 31 -2.61 21.94 12.73
C SER A 31 -1.70 21.06 11.88
N HIS A 32 -1.20 21.63 10.78
CA HIS A 32 -0.21 20.98 9.93
C HIS A 32 1.08 20.66 10.72
N ASP A 33 1.50 21.53 11.63
CA ASP A 33 2.72 21.31 12.41
C ASP A 33 2.57 20.13 13.37
N VAL A 34 1.42 20.01 14.03
CA VAL A 34 1.11 18.87 14.90
C VAL A 34 1.03 17.57 14.10
N MET A 35 0.39 17.59 12.93
CA MET A 35 0.36 16.44 12.02
C MET A 35 1.78 16.00 11.64
N ARG A 36 2.64 16.96 11.32
CA ARG A 36 4.03 16.73 10.92
C ARG A 36 4.83 16.11 12.08
N GLU A 37 4.70 16.66 13.29
CA GLU A 37 5.34 16.12 14.50
C GLU A 37 4.95 14.66 14.71
N ILE A 38 3.64 14.36 14.74
CA ILE A 38 3.13 12.98 14.88
C ILE A 38 3.72 12.05 13.80
N PHE A 39 3.79 12.50 12.54
CA PHE A 39 4.33 11.71 11.43
C PHE A 39 5.81 11.35 11.63
N PHE A 40 6.64 12.31 12.07
CA PHE A 40 8.07 12.07 12.26
C PHE A 40 8.38 11.32 13.56
N ASP A 41 7.62 11.57 14.62
CA ASP A 41 7.79 10.89 15.91
C ASP A 41 7.55 9.38 15.78
N ASP A 42 6.53 8.98 15.01
CA ASP A 42 6.17 7.58 14.81
C ASP A 42 6.88 6.92 13.60
N ALA A 43 7.82 7.61 12.96
CA ALA A 43 8.51 7.10 11.76
C ALA A 43 9.23 5.77 12.00
N ASN A 44 9.87 5.59 13.17
CA ASN A 44 10.53 4.33 13.53
C ASN A 44 9.53 3.18 13.69
N LEU A 45 8.36 3.44 14.30
CA LEU A 45 7.31 2.44 14.47
C LEU A 45 6.80 1.95 13.11
N ILE A 46 6.46 2.90 12.23
CA ILE A 46 5.98 2.58 10.87
C ILE A 46 7.07 1.85 10.07
N GLY A 47 8.33 2.30 10.16
CA GLY A 47 9.46 1.64 9.50
C GLY A 47 9.62 0.18 9.91
N ASN A 48 9.53 -0.12 11.21
CA ASN A 48 9.59 -1.49 11.72
C ASN A 48 8.44 -2.35 11.21
N ILE A 49 7.21 -1.82 11.17
CA ILE A 49 6.05 -2.52 10.61
C ILE A 49 6.30 -2.88 9.14
N LEU A 50 6.83 -1.94 8.34
CA LEU A 50 7.11 -2.17 6.92
C LEU A 50 8.18 -3.25 6.72
N ILE A 51 9.30 -3.18 7.44
CA ILE A 51 10.39 -4.16 7.33
C ILE A 51 9.90 -5.55 7.74
N HIS A 52 9.22 -5.68 8.88
CA HIS A 52 8.68 -6.96 9.31
C HIS A 52 7.62 -7.49 8.34
N THR A 53 6.80 -6.62 7.75
CA THR A 53 5.83 -7.04 6.73
C THR A 53 6.53 -7.62 5.51
N ILE A 54 7.60 -6.99 5.02
CA ILE A 54 8.38 -7.51 3.89
C ILE A 54 9.00 -8.87 4.23
N GLU A 55 9.60 -9.00 5.42
CA GLU A 55 10.24 -10.23 5.89
C GLU A 55 9.25 -11.41 5.98
N HIS A 56 8.01 -11.15 6.38
CA HIS A 56 6.99 -12.18 6.63
C HIS A 56 6.00 -12.36 5.49
N THR A 57 6.10 -11.58 4.41
CA THR A 57 5.23 -11.73 3.24
C THR A 57 5.83 -12.78 2.31
N PRO A 58 5.16 -13.93 2.07
CA PRO A 58 5.68 -14.95 1.19
C PRO A 58 5.70 -14.45 -0.27
N ALA A 59 6.84 -14.63 -0.94
CA ALA A 59 7.01 -14.16 -2.32
C ALA A 59 6.17 -14.95 -3.34
N ASP A 60 6.06 -16.27 -3.13
CA ASP A 60 5.42 -17.19 -4.07
C ASP A 60 3.98 -17.53 -3.71
N GLU A 61 3.54 -17.20 -2.48
CA GLU A 61 2.19 -17.48 -2.01
C GLU A 61 1.33 -16.21 -2.07
N CYS A 62 0.38 -16.20 -3.00
CA CYS A 62 -0.60 -15.13 -3.12
C CYS A 62 -2.00 -15.72 -3.03
N SER A 63 -2.64 -15.60 -1.86
CA SER A 63 -3.99 -16.09 -1.61
C SER A 63 -5.10 -15.18 -2.15
N CYS A 64 -4.74 -14.00 -2.69
CA CYS A 64 -5.70 -13.04 -3.23
C CYS A 64 -6.04 -13.33 -4.70
N GLN A 65 -7.19 -12.79 -5.16
CA GLN A 65 -7.66 -12.98 -6.53
C GLN A 65 -7.07 -11.95 -7.52
N CYS A 66 -6.24 -11.01 -7.07
CA CYS A 66 -5.80 -9.87 -7.89
C CYS A 66 -5.06 -10.30 -9.16
N ARG A 67 -4.23 -11.35 -9.09
CA ARG A 67 -3.47 -11.85 -10.25
C ARG A 67 -4.39 -12.29 -11.41
N ALA A 68 -5.54 -12.89 -11.09
CA ALA A 68 -6.53 -13.31 -12.09
C ALA A 68 -7.31 -12.14 -12.71
N LEU A 69 -7.27 -10.96 -12.10
CA LEU A 69 -7.94 -9.74 -12.55
C LEU A 69 -7.01 -8.81 -13.35
N ARG A 70 -5.77 -9.24 -13.60
CA ARG A 70 -4.79 -8.49 -14.39
C ARG A 70 -5.33 -8.27 -15.80
N LYS A 71 -5.31 -7.04 -16.29
CA LYS A 71 -5.74 -6.75 -17.67
C LYS A 71 -4.71 -7.18 -18.69
N GLU A 72 -5.18 -7.58 -19.87
CA GLU A 72 -4.30 -7.80 -21.01
C GLU A 72 -3.54 -6.51 -21.32
N THR A 73 -2.22 -6.67 -21.52
CA THR A 73 -1.34 -5.56 -21.88
C THR A 73 -0.86 -5.74 -23.32
N LEU A 74 -0.40 -4.65 -23.94
CA LEU A 74 0.25 -4.69 -25.24
C LEU A 74 1.62 -5.39 -25.21
N LEU A 75 2.17 -5.65 -24.01
CA LEU A 75 3.48 -6.27 -23.79
C LEU A 75 3.40 -7.81 -23.80
N LYS A 76 2.74 -8.39 -24.80
CA LYS A 76 2.46 -9.82 -24.85
C LYS A 76 3.73 -10.68 -24.89
N GLU A 77 4.76 -10.24 -25.61
CA GLU A 77 6.00 -11.00 -25.82
C GLU A 77 6.85 -11.14 -24.54
N ILE A 78 6.76 -10.20 -23.60
CA ILE A 78 7.52 -10.21 -22.33
C ILE A 78 6.90 -11.20 -21.34
N TYR A 79 5.57 -11.38 -21.39
CA TYR A 79 4.82 -12.22 -20.44
C TYR A 79 4.39 -13.58 -21.03
N ALA A 80 4.67 -13.86 -22.30
CA ALA A 80 4.35 -15.14 -22.95
C ALA A 80 5.42 -16.23 -22.75
N ALA A 81 6.53 -15.90 -22.06
CA ALA A 81 7.63 -16.81 -21.80
C ALA A 81 7.54 -17.53 -20.43
N GLU A 82 6.44 -17.36 -19.70
CA GLU A 82 6.14 -18.04 -18.43
C GLU A 82 5.01 -19.08 -18.60
#